data_AF-Q2SNK3-F1
#
_entry.id   AF-Q2SNK3-F1
#
_cell.length_a   1.000
_cell.length_b   1.000
_cell.length_c   1.000
_cell.angle_alpha   90.00
_cell.angle_beta   90.00
_cell.angle_gamma   90.00
#
_symmetry.space_group_name_H-M   'P 1'
#
loop_
_entity.id
_entity.type
_entity.pdbx_description
1 polymer ?
#
loop_
_entity_poly.entity_id
_entity_poly.type
_entity_poly.pdbx_seq_one_letter_code
_entity_poly.pdbx_strand_id
1 'polypeptide(L)'
;MEWAMLLGMMAVTFGIRYLPFALADRLRLNPWVERALSYAPMAVLSAIIAPAVLAPKGELWLDWRNPYLIAAAAAIVVAALTRNLLATIAAGMGLFALWRFWL
;
A
#
# COMPACT_ATOMS: atom_id res chain seq x y z
N MET A 1 -6.98 -15.44 -31.51
CA MET A 1 -6.28 -14.25 -30.96
C MET A 1 -6.18 -14.30 -29.44
N GLU A 2 -7.21 -14.74 -28.73
CA GLU A 2 -7.26 -14.77 -27.26
C GLU A 2 -6.16 -15.63 -26.60
N TRP A 3 -5.85 -16.79 -27.17
CA TRP A 3 -4.78 -17.67 -26.68
C TRP A 3 -3.38 -17.02 -26.71
N ALA A 4 -3.10 -16.19 -27.72
CA ALA A 4 -1.83 -15.50 -27.82
C ALA A 4 -1.69 -14.40 -26.76
N MET A 5 -2.79 -13.72 -26.41
CA MET A 5 -2.83 -12.75 -25.30
C MET A 5 -2.62 -13.43 -23.94
N LEU A 6 -3.26 -14.57 -23.71
CA LEU A 6 -3.10 -15.33 -22.47
C LEU A 6 -1.67 -15.84 -22.31
N LEU A 7 -1.10 -16.44 -23.36
CA LEU A 7 0.28 -16.91 -23.35
C LEU A 7 1.28 -15.75 -23.21
N GLY A 8 0.99 -14.60 -23.85
CA GLY A 8 1.79 -13.38 -23.70
C GLY A 8 1.76 -12.82 -22.27
N MET A 9 0.58 -12.68 -21.67
CA MET A 9 0.43 -12.25 -20.27
C MET A 9 1.10 -13.24 -19.32
N MET A 10 0.94 -14.55 -19.54
CA MET A 10 1.59 -15.58 -18.74
C MET A 10 3.11 -15.45 -18.81
N ALA A 11 3.68 -15.36 -20.02
CA ALA A 11 5.12 -15.25 -20.23
C ALA A 11 5.71 -13.99 -19.59
N VAL A 12 5.05 -12.84 -19.75
CA VAL A 12 5.52 -11.57 -19.17
C VAL A 12 5.37 -11.59 -17.63
N THR A 13 4.25 -12.05 -17.10
CA THR A 13 4.00 -12.10 -15.65
C THR A 13 4.95 -13.07 -14.95
N PHE A 14 5.12 -14.28 -15.50
CA PHE A 14 6.10 -15.23 -14.99
C PHE A 14 7.51 -14.71 -15.18
N GLY A 15 7.84 -14.14 -16.34
CA GLY A 15 9.16 -13.57 -16.59
C GLY A 15 9.55 -12.55 -15.53
N ILE A 16 8.74 -11.50 -15.33
CA ILE A 16 9.04 -10.44 -14.36
C ILE A 16 9.15 -10.97 -12.92
N ARG A 17 8.36 -11.97 -12.55
CA ARG A 17 8.31 -12.49 -11.18
C ARG A 17 9.37 -13.56 -10.90
N TYR A 18 9.69 -14.37 -11.90
CA TYR A 18 10.63 -15.50 -11.79
C TYR A 18 12.07 -15.07 -12.08
N LEU A 19 12.28 -14.04 -12.88
CA LEU A 19 13.61 -13.48 -13.16
C LEU A 19 14.37 -13.07 -11.88
N PRO A 20 13.82 -12.24 -10.97
CA PRO A 20 14.51 -11.93 -9.72
C PRO A 20 14.70 -13.15 -8.81
N PHE A 21 13.78 -14.12 -8.84
CA PHE A 21 13.87 -15.34 -8.03
C PHE A 21 14.98 -16.29 -8.53
N ALA A 22 15.08 -16.48 -9.85
CA ALA A 22 16.12 -17.27 -10.49
C ALA A 22 17.50 -16.58 -10.42
N LEU A 23 17.53 -15.24 -10.50
CA LEU A 23 18.75 -14.48 -10.22
C LEU A 23 19.15 -14.56 -8.74
N ALA A 24 18.21 -14.59 -7.80
CA ALA A 24 18.50 -14.72 -6.37
C ALA A 24 19.08 -16.10 -5.99
N ASP A 25 18.70 -17.16 -6.71
CA ASP A 25 19.29 -18.50 -6.53
C ASP A 25 20.77 -18.55 -6.99
N ARG A 26 21.09 -17.85 -8.09
CA ARG A 26 22.46 -17.81 -8.63
C ARG A 26 23.35 -16.76 -7.98
N LEU A 27 22.80 -15.60 -7.65
CA LEU A 27 23.45 -14.55 -6.88
C LEU A 27 23.05 -14.79 -5.43
N ARG A 28 23.85 -15.55 -4.66
CA ARG A 28 23.65 -15.75 -3.22
C ARG A 28 23.43 -14.38 -2.55
N LEU A 29 22.17 -13.96 -2.44
CA LEU A 29 21.85 -12.63 -1.97
C LEU A 29 22.36 -12.55 -0.54
N ASN A 30 23.16 -11.52 -0.24
CA ASN A 30 23.62 -11.33 1.12
C ASN A 30 22.36 -11.27 2.01
N PRO A 31 22.31 -11.98 3.16
CA PRO A 31 21.15 -11.99 4.06
C PRO A 31 20.59 -10.60 4.41
N TRP A 32 21.40 -9.53 4.29
CA TRP A 32 20.93 -8.15 4.35
C TRP A 32 19.98 -7.73 3.22
N VAL A 33 20.27 -8.09 1.98
CA VAL A 33 19.46 -7.72 0.80
C VAL A 33 18.15 -8.51 0.78
N GLU A 34 18.18 -9.80 1.10
CA GLU A 34 16.97 -10.63 1.23
C GLU A 34 16.03 -10.08 2.32
N ARG A 35 16.60 -9.70 3.46
CA ARG A 35 15.85 -9.07 4.55
C ARG A 35 15.35 -7.68 4.18
N ALA A 36 16.07 -6.90 3.38
CA ALA A 36 15.59 -5.61 2.90
C ALA A 36 14.42 -5.77 1.90
N LEU A 37 14.50 -6.77 1.00
CA LEU A 37 13.45 -7.08 0.03
C LEU A 37 12.16 -7.57 0.70
N SER A 38 12.24 -8.27 1.83
CA SER A 38 11.03 -8.69 2.57
C SER A 38 10.26 -7.52 3.20
N TYR A 39 10.92 -6.39 3.45
CA TYR A 39 10.27 -5.14 3.90
C TYR A 39 9.74 -4.27 2.74
N ALA A 40 10.13 -4.57 1.50
CA ALA A 40 9.71 -3.79 0.33
C ALA A 40 8.19 -3.64 0.21
N PRO A 41 7.36 -4.68 0.41
CA PRO A 41 5.91 -4.54 0.33
C PRO A 41 5.36 -3.50 1.32
N MET A 42 5.79 -3.54 2.58
CA MET A 42 5.32 -2.61 3.60
C MET A 42 5.84 -1.19 3.37
N ALA A 43 7.09 -1.06 2.92
CA ALA A 43 7.68 0.23 2.58
C ALA A 43 6.95 0.90 1.40
N VAL A 44 6.64 0.13 0.35
CA VAL A 44 5.90 0.63 -0.82
C VAL A 44 4.48 1.06 -0.43
N LEU A 45 3.75 0.24 0.34
CA LEU A 45 2.41 0.62 0.82
C LEU A 45 2.46 1.91 1.64
N SER A 46 3.43 2.04 2.54
CA SER A 46 3.60 3.25 3.35
C SER A 46 3.95 4.46 2.49
N ALA A 47 4.81 4.30 1.48
CA ALA A 47 5.21 5.35 0.55
C ALA A 47 4.06 5.78 -0.39
N ILE A 48 3.07 4.92 -0.64
CA ILE A 48 1.86 5.27 -1.39
C ILE A 48 0.85 6.00 -0.49
N ILE A 49 0.64 5.49 0.73
CA ILE A 49 -0.38 6.02 1.64
C ILE A 49 0.03 7.39 2.22
N ALA A 50 1.30 7.57 2.59
CA ALA A 50 1.79 8.80 3.19
C ALA A 50 1.49 10.06 2.34
N PRO A 51 1.85 10.14 1.04
CA PRO A 51 1.52 11.29 0.21
C PRO A 51 0.02 11.38 -0.09
N ALA A 52 -0.69 10.26 -0.21
CA ALA A 52 -2.14 10.27 -0.41
C ALA A 52 -2.89 10.96 0.74
N VAL A 53 -2.34 10.92 1.95
CA VAL A 53 -2.90 11.57 3.15
C VAL A 53 -2.37 12.99 3.34
N LEU A 54 -1.05 13.20 3.21
CA LEU A 54 -0.38 14.47 3.51
C LEU A 54 -0.50 15.51 2.40
N ALA A 55 -0.57 15.07 1.14
CA ALA A 55 -0.59 15.93 -0.04
C ALA A 55 -1.56 15.42 -1.12
N PRO A 56 -2.87 15.30 -0.83
CA PRO A 56 -3.85 14.74 -1.77
C PRO A 56 -3.99 15.54 -3.07
N LYS A 57 -3.58 16.82 -3.08
CA LYS A 57 -3.60 17.71 -4.26
C LYS A 57 -2.21 18.11 -4.76
N GLY A 58 -1.14 17.46 -4.28
CA GLY A 58 0.24 17.78 -4.65
C GLY A 58 0.90 18.89 -3.81
N GLU A 59 0.13 19.64 -3.01
CA GLU A 59 0.64 20.56 -1.99
C GLU A 59 0.46 19.96 -0.59
N LEU A 60 1.40 20.25 0.32
CA LEU A 60 1.32 19.82 1.72
C LEU A 60 0.14 20.52 2.40
N TRP A 61 -0.95 19.77 2.60
CA TRP A 61 -2.17 20.24 3.25
C TRP A 61 -2.18 19.82 4.72
N LEU A 62 -1.29 20.43 5.49
CA LEU A 62 -1.10 20.23 6.93
C LEU A 62 -2.03 21.13 7.77
N ASP A 63 -3.28 21.26 7.33
CA ASP A 63 -4.30 22.05 8.02
C ASP A 63 -5.25 21.12 8.79
N TRP A 64 -5.69 21.54 9.98
CA TRP A 64 -6.65 20.78 10.81
C TRP A 64 -8.02 20.62 10.14
N ARG A 65 -8.28 21.38 9.07
CA ARG A 65 -9.46 21.22 8.21
C ARG A 65 -9.32 20.12 7.15
N ASN A 66 -8.16 19.47 7.02
CA ASN A 66 -7.95 18.42 6.03
C ASN A 66 -8.59 17.09 6.52
N PRO A 67 -9.71 16.65 5.90
CA PRO A 67 -10.40 15.43 6.32
C PRO A 67 -9.54 14.17 6.13
N TYR A 68 -8.57 14.19 5.22
CA TYR A 68 -7.69 13.05 4.95
C TYR A 68 -6.73 12.80 6.13
N LEU A 69 -6.20 13.85 6.76
CA LEU A 69 -5.30 13.71 7.91
C LEU A 69 -6.01 13.13 9.13
N ILE A 70 -7.22 13.63 9.41
CA ILE A 70 -8.02 13.17 10.55
C ILE A 70 -8.49 11.73 10.33
N ALA A 71 -8.93 11.39 9.10
CA ALA A 71 -9.31 10.02 8.76
C ALA A 71 -8.12 9.06 8.87
N ALA A 72 -6.92 9.46 8.43
CA ALA A 72 -5.72 8.63 8.57
C ALA A 72 -5.28 8.46 10.03
N ALA A 73 -5.29 9.53 10.83
CA ALA A 73 -4.98 9.44 12.26
C ALA A 73 -5.96 8.51 12.99
N ALA A 74 -7.26 8.65 12.73
CA ALA A 74 -8.27 7.77 13.28
C ALA A 74 -8.12 6.33 12.81
N ALA A 75 -7.81 6.11 11.52
CA ALA A 75 -7.55 4.76 11.00
C ALA A 75 -6.33 4.11 11.68
N ILE A 76 -5.26 4.87 11.96
CA ILE A 76 -4.10 4.36 12.71
C ILE A 76 -4.49 3.98 14.14
N VAL A 77 -5.25 4.84 14.83
CA VAL A 77 -5.72 4.58 16.21
C VAL A 77 -6.60 3.33 16.25
N VAL A 78 -7.55 3.19 15.33
CA VAL A 78 -8.43 2.02 15.25
C VAL A 78 -7.65 0.76 14.86
N ALA A 79 -6.71 0.86 13.91
CA ALA A 79 -5.87 -0.27 13.51
C ALA A 79 -5.04 -0.80 14.70
N ALA A 80 -4.48 0.11 15.50
CA ALA A 80 -3.68 -0.22 16.68
C ALA A 80 -4.52 -0.86 17.79
N LEU A 81 -5.74 -0.37 18.03
CA LEU A 81 -6.63 -0.86 19.07
C LEU A 81 -7.30 -2.19 18.72
N THR A 82 -7.79 -2.32 17.48
CA THR A 82 -8.72 -3.40 17.15
C THR A 82 -8.02 -4.65 16.64
N ARG A 83 -6.79 -4.53 16.09
CA ARG A 83 -6.05 -5.63 15.41
C ARG A 83 -6.91 -6.45 14.43
N ASN A 84 -8.04 -5.88 13.97
CA ASN A 84 -9.06 -6.54 13.17
C ASN A 84 -9.33 -5.68 11.94
N LEU A 85 -8.91 -6.20 10.79
CA LEU A 85 -8.91 -5.50 9.49
C LEU A 85 -10.31 -5.00 9.11
N LEU A 86 -11.36 -5.78 9.40
CA LEU A 86 -12.74 -5.41 9.10
C LEU A 86 -13.21 -4.21 9.92
N ALA A 87 -12.87 -4.17 11.22
CA ALA A 87 -13.22 -3.07 12.10
C ALA A 87 -12.47 -1.79 11.73
N THR A 88 -11.21 -1.91 11.30
CA THR A 88 -10.42 -0.79 10.78
C THR A 88 -11.02 -0.20 9.51
N ILE A 89 -11.45 -1.05 8.57
CA ILE A 89 -12.12 -0.60 7.33
C ILE A 89 -13.45 0.08 7.68
N ALA A 90 -14.28 -0.53 8.52
CA ALA A 90 -15.59 0.00 8.89
C ALA A 90 -15.49 1.35 9.63
N ALA A 91 -14.56 1.48 10.57
CA ALA A 91 -14.34 2.72 11.30
C ALA A 91 -13.70 3.80 10.41
N GLY A 92 -12.74 3.44 9.56
CA GLY A 92 -12.12 4.36 8.60
C GLY A 92 -13.12 4.91 7.59
N MET A 93 -13.95 4.03 6.99
CA MET A 93 -15.05 4.43 6.10
C MET A 93 -16.11 5.24 6.86
N GLY A 94 -16.45 4.84 8.09
CA GLY A 94 -17.42 5.53 8.93
C GLY A 94 -17.00 6.96 9.28
N LEU A 95 -15.75 7.15 9.72
CA LEU A 95 -15.21 8.49 10.00
C LEU A 95 -15.05 9.33 8.73
N PHE A 96 -14.55 8.74 7.64
CA PHE A 96 -14.43 9.44 6.38
C PHE A 96 -15.80 9.92 5.87
N ALA A 97 -16.81 9.05 5.94
CA ALA A 97 -18.18 9.39 5.57
C ALA A 97 -18.78 10.46 6.50
N LEU A 98 -18.62 10.34 7.82
CA LEU A 98 -19.12 11.35 8.77
C LEU A 98 -18.48 12.71 8.52
N TRP A 99 -17.16 12.76 8.32
CA TRP A 99 -16.43 14.00 8.14
C TRP A 99 -16.67 14.63 6.76
N ARG A 100 -16.86 13.80 5.73
CA ARG A 100 -17.27 14.24 4.39
C ARG A 100 -18.71 14.74 4.35
N PHE A 101 -19.59 14.22 5.21
CA PHE A 101 -20.99 14.63 5.26
C PHE A 101 -21.23 15.87 6.13
N TRP A 102 -20.32 16.13 7.09
CA TRP A 102 -20.37 17.31 7.97
C TRP A 102 -19.72 18.56 7.35
N LEU A 103 -19.04 18.44 6.20
CA LEU A 103 -18.42 19.53 5.44
C LEU A 103 -19.12 19.72 4.08
#